data_AF-A0A919A071-F1
#
_entry.id   AF-A0A919A071-F1
#
_cell.length_a   1.000
_cell.length_b   1.000
_cell.length_c   1.000
_cell.angle_alpha   90.00
_cell.angle_beta   90.00
_cell.angle_gamma   90.00
#
_symmetry.space_group_name_H-M   'P 1'
#
loop_
_entity.id
_entity.type
_entity.pdbx_description
1 polymer ?
#
loop_
_entity_poly.entity_id
_entity_poly.type
_entity_poly.pdbx_seq_one_letter_code
_entity_poly.pdbx_strand_id
1 'polypeptide(L)' 'MHVVLLCLFIVLALVQVVRPQLLWKLNRPLQAPFVKDYGATEPTRAGYAVTRGVGVVVLLAAIGMPAAALT' A
#
# COMPACT_ATOMS: atom_id res chain seq x y z
N MET A 1 -15.45 -11.59 -7.40
CA MET A 1 -14.01 -11.31 -7.61
C MET A 1 -13.69 -9.83 -7.51
N HIS A 2 -14.30 -8.96 -8.33
CA HIS A 2 -14.06 -7.50 -8.32
C HIS A 2 -14.24 -6.82 -6.95
N VAL A 3 -15.35 -7.11 -6.24
CA VAL A 3 -15.62 -6.54 -4.90
C VAL A 3 -14.53 -6.91 -3.89
N VAL A 4 -14.09 -8.17 -3.88
CA VAL A 4 -13.03 -8.65 -2.97
C VAL A 4 -11.72 -7.91 -3.24
N LEU A 5 -11.35 -7.73 -4.51
CA LEU A 5 -10.15 -6.99 -4.89
C LEU A 5 -10.23 -5.51 -4.47
N LEU A 6 -11.38 -4.87 -4.66
CA LEU A 6 -11.59 -3.48 -4.21
C LEU A 6 -11.46 -3.34 -2.69
N CYS A 7 -12.05 -4.26 -1.92
CA CYS A 7 -11.88 -4.28 -0.47
C CYS A 7 -10.42 -4.43 -0.06
N LEU A 8 -9.68 -5.33 -0.72
CA LEU A 8 -8.24 -5.49 -0.47
C LEU A 8 -7.46 -4.20 -0.81
N PHE A 9 -7.73 -3.57 -1.94
CA PHE A 9 -7.08 -2.32 -2.32
C PHE A 9 -7.37 -1.19 -1.32
N ILE A 10 -8.61 -1.07 -0.84
CA ILE A 10 -8.98 -0.08 0.18
C ILE A 10 -8.17 -0.31 1.46
N VAL A 11 -8.09 -1.55 1.95
CA VAL A 11 -7.33 -1.88 3.17
C VAL A 11 -5.85 -1.58 2.97
N LEU A 12 -5.25 -2.03 1.86
CA LEU A 12 -3.84 -1.80 1.59
C LEU A 12 -3.52 -0.30 1.43
N ALA A 13 -4.37 0.44 0.73
CA ALA A 13 -4.23 1.88 0.56
C ALA A 13 -4.36 2.61 1.90
N LEU A 14 -5.29 2.21 2.75
CA LEU A 14 -5.42 2.77 4.10
C LEU A 14 -4.17 2.50 4.94
N VAL A 15 -3.58 1.31 4.86
CA VAL A 15 -2.31 1.01 5.53
C VAL A 15 -1.18 1.89 4.99
N GLN A 16 -1.10 2.11 3.68
CA GLN A 16 -0.13 3.05 3.08
C GLN A 16 -0.30 4.47 3.63
N VAL A 17 -1.53 4.93 3.83
CA VAL A 17 -1.83 6.27 4.35
C VAL A 17 -1.51 6.39 5.84
N VAL A 18 -1.90 5.42 6.67
CA VAL A 18 -1.79 5.53 8.14
C VAL A 18 -0.41 5.11 8.63
N ARG A 19 0.07 3.93 8.21
CA ARG A 19 1.28 3.30 8.73
C ARG A 19 2.01 2.48 7.65
N PRO A 20 2.60 3.14 6.64
CA PRO A 20 3.21 2.46 5.49
C PRO A 20 4.35 1.50 5.87
N GLN A 21 4.97 1.70 7.04
CA GLN A 21 6.01 0.82 7.59
C GLN A 21 5.52 -0.62 7.80
N LEU A 22 4.22 -0.83 8.02
CA LEU A 22 3.68 -2.19 8.20
C LEU A 22 3.82 -3.03 6.93
N LEU A 23 3.69 -2.42 5.75
CA LEU A 23 3.83 -3.12 4.48
C LEU A 23 5.28 -3.56 4.26
N TRP A 24 6.24 -2.71 4.60
CA TRP A 24 7.65 -3.09 4.56
C TRP A 24 7.96 -4.21 5.56
N LYS A 25 7.51 -4.09 6.82
CA LYS A 25 7.69 -5.14 7.84
C LYS A 25 7.07 -6.48 7.45
N LEU A 26 5.90 -6.46 6.81
CA LEU A 26 5.23 -7.66 6.34
C LEU A 26 5.98 -8.32 5.18
N ASN A 27 6.63 -7.52 4.33
CA ASN A 27 7.37 -8.03 3.17
C ASN A 27 8.77 -8.54 3.53
N ARG A 28 9.29 -8.17 4.71
CA ARG A 28 10.59 -8.60 5.23
C ARG A 28 10.87 -10.09 5.14
N PRO A 29 10.03 -10.99 5.68
CA PRO A 29 10.29 -12.43 5.63
C PRO A 29 10.32 -12.97 4.19
N LEU A 30 9.56 -12.36 3.27
CA LEU A 30 9.48 -12.80 1.87
C LEU A 30 10.69 -12.36 1.05
N GLN A 31 11.26 -11.21 1.36
CA GLN A 31 12.39 -10.64 0.63
C GLN A 31 13.75 -10.98 1.24
N ALA A 32 13.82 -11.32 2.54
CA ALA A 32 15.07 -11.63 3.22
C ALA A 32 15.94 -12.72 2.54
N PRO A 33 15.37 -13.77 1.89
CA PRO A 33 16.18 -14.76 1.17
C PRO A 33 16.87 -14.21 -0.09
N PHE A 34 16.34 -13.12 -0.67
CA PHE A 34 16.78 -12.58 -1.96
C PHE A 34 17.60 -11.30 -1.83
N VAL A 35 17.59 -10.68 -0.65
CA VAL A 35 18.24 -9.38 -0.40
C VAL A 35 19.28 -9.54 0.71
N LYS A 36 20.55 -9.29 0.35
CA LYS A 36 21.71 -9.45 1.24
C LYS A 36 21.65 -8.59 2.51
N ASP A 37 21.20 -7.35 2.36
CA ASP A 37 20.92 -6.45 3.49
C ASP A 37 19.51 -5.87 3.35
N TYR A 38 18.57 -6.53 4.02
CA TYR A 38 17.18 -6.08 4.02
C TYR A 38 16.99 -4.76 4.76
N GLY A 39 17.81 -4.45 5.77
CA GLY A 39 17.70 -3.18 6.51
C GLY A 39 18.00 -1.99 5.61
N ALA A 40 18.93 -2.14 4.67
CA ALA A 40 19.26 -1.13 3.67
C ALA A 40 18.14 -0.86 2.66
N THR A 41 17.09 -1.69 2.59
CA THR A 41 15.93 -1.47 1.69
C THR A 41 14.76 -0.79 2.38
N GLU A 42 14.88 -0.44 3.67
CA GLU A 42 13.83 0.33 4.34
C GLU A 42 13.67 1.71 3.67
N PRO A 43 12.45 2.11 3.27
CA PRO A 43 12.22 3.45 2.74
C PRO A 43 12.63 4.52 3.75
N THR A 44 13.24 5.60 3.24
CA THR A 44 13.52 6.79 4.05
C THR A 44 12.22 7.47 4.48
N ARG A 45 12.31 8.48 5.35
CA ARG A 45 11.15 9.33 5.70
C ARG A 45 10.46 9.93 4.46
N ALA A 46 11.24 10.35 3.46
CA ALA A 46 10.71 10.83 2.19
C ALA A 46 10.05 9.71 1.37
N GLY A 47 10.66 8.52 1.34
CA GLY A 47 10.07 7.34 0.72
C GLY A 47 8.70 7.00 1.31
N TYR A 48 8.57 7.00 2.64
CA TYR A 48 7.29 6.79 3.31
C TYR A 48 6.28 7.92 3.06
N ALA A 49 6.73 9.16 2.84
CA ALA A 49 5.84 10.25 2.46
C ALA A 49 5.25 10.04 1.06
N VAL A 50 6.07 9.57 0.10
CA VAL A 50 5.61 9.18 -1.23
C VAL A 50 4.62 8.02 -1.13
N THR A 51 4.90 7.00 -0.32
CA THR A 51 3.96 5.88 -0.09
C THR A 51 2.60 6.36 0.43
N ARG A 52 2.58 7.32 1.37
CA ARG A 52 1.31 7.92 1.84
C ARG A 52 0.57 8.61 0.71
N GLY A 53 1.28 9.40 -0.11
CA GLY A 53 0.69 10.07 -1.27
C GLY A 53 0.06 9.10 -2.27
N VAL A 54 0.77 8.02 -2.62
CA VAL A 54 0.24 6.94 -3.46
C VAL A 54 -0.99 6.29 -2.81
N GLY A 55 -0.92 6.01 -1.50
CA GLY A 55 -2.05 5.45 -0.75
C GLY A 55 -3.30 6.33 -0.81
N VAL A 56 -3.16 7.65 -0.72
CA VAL A 56 -4.31 8.58 -0.87
C VAL A 56 -4.91 8.48 -2.27
N VAL A 57 -4.08 8.52 -3.32
CA VAL A 57 -4.55 8.44 -4.71
C VAL A 57 -5.29 7.12 -4.96
N VAL A 58 -4.72 6.00 -4.52
CA VAL A 58 -5.33 4.67 -4.68
C VAL A 58 -6.63 4.57 -3.89
N LEU A 59 -6.68 5.09 -2.66
CA LEU A 59 -7.89 5.05 -1.83
C LEU A 59 -9.04 5.85 -2.47
N LEU A 60 -8.75 7.05 -2.97
CA LEU A 60 -9.73 7.87 -3.69
C LEU A 60 -10.24 7.17 -4.94
N ALA A 61 -9.33 6.56 -5.72
CA ALA A 61 -9.71 5.79 -6.92
C ALA A 61 -10.56 4.57 -6.56
N ALA A 62 -10.18 3.80 -5.54
CA ALA A 62 -10.89 2.59 -5.12
C ALA A 62 -12.28 2.87 -4.56
N ILE A 63 -12.49 4.04 -3.93
CA ILE A 63 -13.80 4.50 -3.46
C ILE A 63 -14.63 5.09 -4.62
N GLY A 64 -14.01 5.88 -5.51
CA GLY A 64 -14.70 6.58 -6.60
C GLY A 64 -15.11 5.68 -7.76
N MET A 65 -14.32 4.66 -8.08
CA MET A 65 -14.60 3.73 -9.18
C MET A 65 -15.95 2.99 -9.05
N PRO A 66 -16.33 2.42 -7.89
CA PRO A 66 -17.67 1.86 -7.71
C PRO A 66 -18.79 2.92 -7.74
N ALA A 67 -18.56 4.14 -7.27
CA ALA A 67 -19.56 5.21 -7.31
C ALA A 67 -19.92 5.64 -8.73
N ALA A 68 -18.93 5.67 -9.64
CA ALA A 68 -19.14 5.98 -11.05
C ALA A 68 -19.76 4.83 -11.87
N ALA A 69 -19.71 3.59 -11.36
CA ALA A 69 -20.34 2.43 -11.99
C ALA A 69 -21.83 2.25 -11.60
N LEU A 70 -22.33 3.04 -10.65
CA LEU A 70 -23.71 3.03 -10.14
C LEU A 70 -24.57 4.18 -10.69
N THR A 71 -24.00 5.03 -11.55
CA THR A 71 -24.63 6.15 -12.25
C THR A 71 -24.67 5.89 -13.75
#